data_AF-A0A2P6V973-F1
#
_entry.id   AF-A0A2P6V973-F1
#
_cell.length_a   1.000
_cell.length_b   1.000
_cell.length_c   1.000
_cell.angle_alpha   90.00
_cell.angle_beta   90.00
_cell.angle_gamma   90.00
#
_symmetry.space_group_name_H-M   'P 1'
#
loop_
_entity.id
_entity.type
_entity.pdbx_description
1 polymer ?
#
loop_
_entity_poly.entity_id
_entity_poly.type
_entity_poly.pdbx_seq_one_letter_code
_entity_poly.pdbx_strand_id
1 'polypeptide(L)'
;MVGEGAPSRRARLLLAVALGALVGSLLLEVPATQHGRSSAALRLQGVPAAALVEAFLAAPLPPRNLAISEEAPLFFFHQRKTGGTSLRAAMAATAVARNLSEFVPCFTFPNCEVYHIETPAAVYAAHFPWGEQRILARHSRFVEGRWHNPRLRASCLTMFREPMARLESCYYYRFIQERNLSDSNPHYGCLSNLSTEELRHMFLAGRTQYGRGCLNEPFRVLGGFSDELDLAVLSATTEHDNTFLSAALAMTLSHLATCVPLVLERPDSLQLAQHWFPQLADAFKPLVRNNTGAAERCPMSERTRAALAELARGEQILYDAALRRVDAMLATLPA
;
A
#
# COMPACT_ATOMS: atom_id res chain seq x y z
N MET A 1 35.51 -29.20 -24.98
CA MET A 1 34.15 -29.10 -24.40
C MET A 1 34.30 -29.18 -22.90
N VAL A 2 34.42 -28.03 -22.24
CA VAL A 2 34.46 -27.93 -20.78
C VAL A 2 33.04 -27.61 -20.35
N GLY A 3 32.40 -28.54 -19.64
CA GLY A 3 31.02 -28.40 -19.19
C GLY A 3 30.92 -27.41 -18.04
N GLU A 4 30.15 -26.34 -18.24
CA GLU A 4 29.75 -25.44 -17.17
C GLU A 4 28.75 -26.16 -16.25
N GLY A 5 29.21 -26.51 -15.05
CA GLY A 5 28.38 -27.10 -14.01
C GLY A 5 27.42 -26.07 -13.43
N ALA A 6 26.13 -26.24 -13.67
CA ALA A 6 25.09 -25.42 -13.06
C ALA A 6 25.18 -25.52 -11.51
N PRO A 7 25.15 -24.40 -10.78
CA PRO A 7 25.28 -24.41 -9.33
C PRO A 7 24.09 -25.11 -8.66
N SER A 8 24.41 -25.99 -7.70
CA SER A 8 23.48 -26.74 -6.86
C SER A 8 22.38 -25.85 -6.24
N ARG A 9 21.14 -26.35 -6.22
CA ARG A 9 19.98 -25.67 -5.58
C ARG A 9 20.28 -25.21 -4.14
N ARG A 10 21.13 -25.92 -3.40
CA ARG A 10 21.56 -25.53 -2.04
C ARG A 10 22.42 -24.27 -2.03
N ALA A 11 23.29 -24.07 -3.02
CA ALA A 11 24.13 -22.88 -3.12
C ALA A 11 23.28 -21.63 -3.44
N ARG A 12 22.25 -21.76 -4.28
CA ARG A 12 21.31 -20.67 -4.57
C ARG A 12 20.49 -20.27 -3.35
N LEU A 13 20.04 -21.24 -2.55
CA LEU A 13 19.29 -20.98 -1.32
C LEU A 13 20.16 -20.31 -0.25
N LEU A 14 21.40 -20.78 -0.05
CA LEU A 14 22.33 -20.16 0.91
C LEU A 14 22.72 -18.73 0.50
N LEU A 15 22.88 -18.47 -0.80
CA LEU A 15 23.15 -17.12 -1.30
C LEU A 15 21.94 -16.19 -1.11
N ALA A 16 20.72 -16.69 -1.33
CA ALA A 16 19.49 -15.93 -1.08
C ALA A 16 19.29 -15.61 0.42
N VAL A 17 19.60 -16.55 1.32
CA VAL A 17 19.55 -16.33 2.77
C VAL A 17 20.63 -15.33 3.22
N ALA A 18 21.85 -15.43 2.68
CA ALA A 18 22.92 -14.50 2.99
C ALA A 18 22.62 -13.07 2.48
N LEU A 19 22.08 -12.93 1.27
CA LEU A 19 21.62 -11.65 0.72
C LEU A 19 20.41 -11.11 1.50
N GLY A 20 19.46 -11.96 1.88
CA GLY A 20 18.31 -11.58 2.71
C GLY A 20 18.74 -11.08 4.10
N ALA A 21 19.72 -11.74 4.73
CA ALA A 21 20.29 -11.31 6.00
C ALA A 21 21.08 -9.99 5.87
N LEU A 22 21.87 -9.81 4.81
CA LEU A 22 22.61 -8.56 4.56
C LEU A 22 21.67 -7.39 4.25
N VAL A 23 20.65 -7.59 3.43
CA VAL A 23 19.63 -6.58 3.13
C VAL A 23 18.77 -6.31 4.36
N GLY A 24 18.42 -7.34 5.13
CA GLY A 24 17.70 -7.23 6.39
C GLY A 24 18.47 -6.43 7.44
N SER A 25 19.76 -6.71 7.65
CA SER A 25 20.63 -5.95 8.56
C SER A 25 20.89 -4.52 8.07
N LEU A 26 21.02 -4.30 6.75
CA LEU A 26 21.10 -2.95 6.16
C LEU A 26 19.80 -2.15 6.32
N LEU A 27 18.64 -2.82 6.42
CA LEU A 27 17.34 -2.19 6.60
C LEU A 27 16.92 -2.05 8.07
N LEU A 28 17.42 -2.90 8.98
CA LEU A 28 16.92 -3.02 10.35
C LEU A 28 17.90 -2.60 11.46
N GLU A 29 19.20 -2.44 11.18
CA GLU A 29 20.18 -2.01 12.17
C GLU A 29 20.99 -0.79 11.70
N VAL A 30 20.45 0.41 11.90
CA VAL A 30 21.29 1.61 11.99
C VAL A 30 20.88 2.40 13.23
N PRO A 31 21.69 2.39 14.31
CA PRO A 31 21.55 3.36 15.39
C PRO A 31 21.60 4.76 14.80
N ALA A 32 20.68 5.62 15.24
CA ALA A 32 20.56 6.99 14.77
C ALA A 32 21.76 7.84 15.21
N THR A 33 22.90 7.72 14.54
CA THR A 33 24.02 8.67 14.66
C THR A 33 24.40 9.21 13.29
N GLN A 34 24.01 10.47 13.09
CA GLN A 34 24.63 11.55 12.31
C GLN A 34 25.07 11.31 10.84
N HIS A 35 24.42 12.09 9.97
CA HIS A 35 24.93 12.71 8.74
C HIS A 35 25.65 11.83 7.71
N GLY A 36 24.84 11.05 6.97
CA GLY A 36 25.27 10.41 5.72
C GLY A 36 24.15 9.62 5.04
N ARG A 37 22.91 10.14 4.99
CA ARG A 37 21.74 9.41 4.44
C ARG A 37 21.67 9.39 2.91
N SER A 38 22.79 9.11 2.25
CA SER A 38 22.85 8.97 0.78
C SER A 38 23.23 7.56 0.28
N SER A 39 23.32 6.52 1.13
CA SER A 39 23.88 5.23 0.68
C SER A 39 22.91 4.05 0.58
N ALA A 40 21.84 3.95 1.39
CA ALA A 40 20.99 2.76 1.39
C ALA A 40 20.13 2.63 0.12
N ALA A 41 19.45 3.69 -0.31
CA ALA A 41 18.63 3.68 -1.53
C ALA A 41 19.48 3.52 -2.80
N LEU A 42 20.69 4.09 -2.82
CA LEU A 42 21.66 3.92 -3.90
C LEU A 42 22.21 2.49 -3.98
N ARG A 43 22.41 1.82 -2.83
CA ARG A 43 22.84 0.41 -2.77
C ARG A 43 21.78 -0.58 -3.23
N LEU A 44 20.51 -0.18 -3.28
CA LEU A 44 19.40 -1.01 -3.72
C LEU A 44 19.12 -0.87 -5.23
N GLN A 45 19.87 -0.01 -5.92
CA GLN A 45 19.83 0.11 -7.37
C GLN A 45 20.32 -1.20 -8.00
N GLY A 46 19.53 -1.76 -8.92
CA GLY A 46 19.86 -3.02 -9.59
C GLY A 46 19.57 -4.29 -8.81
N VAL A 47 19.00 -4.20 -7.59
CA VAL A 47 18.50 -5.41 -6.90
C VAL A 47 17.27 -5.92 -7.66
N PRO A 48 17.23 -7.21 -8.07
CA PRO A 48 16.06 -7.77 -8.75
C PRO A 48 14.81 -7.70 -7.88
N ALA A 49 13.67 -7.38 -8.47
CA ALA A 49 12.38 -7.31 -7.76
C ALA A 49 12.08 -8.58 -6.94
N ALA A 50 12.38 -9.76 -7.49
CA ALA A 50 12.22 -11.03 -6.78
C ALA A 50 13.02 -11.09 -5.47
N ALA A 51 14.27 -10.60 -5.45
CA ALA A 51 15.09 -10.58 -4.24
C ALA A 51 14.52 -9.62 -3.18
N LEU A 52 13.96 -8.47 -3.60
CA LEU A 52 13.27 -7.54 -2.70
C LEU A 52 12.02 -8.17 -2.09
N VAL A 53 11.24 -8.92 -2.87
CA VAL A 53 10.06 -9.65 -2.40
C VAL A 53 10.45 -10.73 -1.38
N GLU A 54 11.50 -11.51 -1.66
CA GLU A 54 11.95 -12.53 -0.70
C GLU A 54 12.47 -11.90 0.61
N ALA A 55 13.19 -10.77 0.53
CA ALA A 55 13.60 -10.03 1.73
C ALA A 55 12.41 -9.52 2.55
N PHE A 56 11.37 -9.02 1.89
CA PHE A 56 10.11 -8.63 2.54
C PHE A 56 9.41 -9.79 3.24
N LEU A 57 9.35 -10.95 2.59
CA LEU A 57 8.70 -12.13 3.15
C LEU A 57 9.48 -12.71 4.34
N ALA A 58 10.81 -12.61 4.31
CA ALA A 58 11.68 -13.02 5.41
C ALA A 58 11.72 -12.02 6.58
N ALA A 59 11.25 -10.78 6.39
CA ALA A 59 11.26 -9.77 7.44
C ALA A 59 10.39 -10.18 8.64
N PRO A 60 10.75 -9.81 9.89
CA PRO A 60 9.93 -10.09 11.07
C PRO A 60 8.49 -9.59 10.90
N LEU A 61 7.52 -10.29 11.49
CA LEU A 61 6.13 -9.82 11.52
C LEU A 61 6.04 -8.53 12.36
N PRO A 62 5.14 -7.59 12.02
CA PRO A 62 4.97 -6.39 12.83
C PRO A 62 4.52 -6.76 14.26
N PRO A 63 4.91 -5.98 15.28
CA PRO A 63 4.43 -6.22 16.63
C PRO A 63 2.93 -5.99 16.72
N ARG A 64 2.25 -6.74 17.60
CA ARG A 64 0.83 -6.52 17.91
C ARG A 64 0.67 -5.22 18.71
N ASN A 65 -0.37 -4.45 18.43
CA ASN A 65 -0.70 -3.25 19.21
C ASN A 65 -1.87 -3.54 20.15
N LEU A 66 -1.53 -3.92 21.38
CA LEU A 66 -2.49 -4.27 22.43
C LEU A 66 -3.02 -3.06 23.22
N ALA A 67 -2.54 -1.84 22.94
CA ALA A 67 -3.07 -0.62 23.55
C ALA A 67 -3.04 0.58 22.58
N ILE A 68 -3.95 0.60 21.61
CA ILE A 68 -4.11 1.74 20.69
C ILE A 68 -4.40 3.02 21.50
N SER A 69 -3.59 4.04 21.29
CA SER A 69 -3.64 5.34 21.96
C SER A 69 -2.88 6.38 21.14
N GLU A 70 -2.93 7.66 21.51
CA GLU A 70 -2.13 8.70 20.83
C GLU A 70 -0.61 8.46 20.95
N GLU A 71 -0.16 7.71 21.97
CA GLU A 71 1.24 7.35 22.19
C GLU A 71 1.67 6.07 21.44
N ALA A 72 0.71 5.26 21.01
CA ALA A 72 0.90 4.06 20.20
C ALA A 72 -0.22 3.96 19.15
N PRO A 73 -0.25 4.89 18.18
CA PRO A 73 -1.39 5.02 17.29
C PRO A 73 -1.46 3.92 16.24
N LEU A 74 -2.65 3.73 15.69
CA LEU A 74 -2.89 2.87 14.54
C LEU A 74 -3.13 3.70 13.28
N PHE A 75 -2.37 3.40 12.22
CA PHE A 75 -2.57 3.97 10.89
C PHE A 75 -3.17 2.94 9.94
N PHE A 76 -4.33 3.25 9.38
CA PHE A 76 -4.80 2.61 8.16
C PHE A 76 -4.40 3.44 6.94
N PHE A 77 -3.34 2.97 6.27
CA PHE A 77 -2.87 3.49 4.99
C PHE A 77 -3.83 3.05 3.88
N HIS A 78 -4.87 3.84 3.66
CA HIS A 78 -5.94 3.51 2.73
C HIS A 78 -5.52 3.82 1.29
N GLN A 79 -5.32 2.75 0.52
CA GLN A 79 -5.16 2.81 -0.93
C GLN A 79 -6.52 3.04 -1.59
N ARG A 80 -6.61 3.97 -2.54
CA ARG A 80 -7.88 4.21 -3.24
C ARG A 80 -8.38 2.97 -3.97
N LYS A 81 -9.71 2.79 -3.90
CA LYS A 81 -10.47 1.72 -4.58
C LYS A 81 -10.17 0.31 -4.11
N THR A 82 -9.66 0.17 -2.89
CA THR A 82 -9.49 -1.14 -2.23
C THR A 82 -10.60 -1.47 -1.23
N GLY A 83 -11.73 -0.76 -1.27
CA GLY A 83 -12.85 -0.97 -0.33
C GLY A 83 -12.73 -0.23 1.00
N GLY A 84 -11.71 0.63 1.16
CA GLY A 84 -11.42 1.25 2.46
C GLY A 84 -12.40 2.33 2.91
N THR A 85 -13.36 2.79 2.10
CA THR A 85 -14.44 3.66 2.61
C THR A 85 -15.27 2.95 3.68
N SER A 86 -15.68 1.70 3.43
CA SER A 86 -16.46 0.93 4.40
C SER A 86 -15.63 0.59 5.65
N LEU A 87 -14.36 0.22 5.46
CA LEU A 87 -13.46 -0.06 6.59
C LEU A 87 -13.17 1.19 7.43
N ARG A 88 -12.94 2.36 6.80
CA ARG A 88 -12.79 3.64 7.51
C ARG A 88 -14.03 3.97 8.35
N ALA A 89 -15.23 3.79 7.80
CA ALA A 89 -16.47 4.01 8.53
C ALA A 89 -16.55 3.11 9.77
N ALA A 90 -16.23 1.82 9.61
CA ALA A 90 -16.25 0.85 10.69
C ALA A 90 -15.20 1.16 11.77
N MET A 91 -13.99 1.56 11.37
CA MET A 91 -12.92 1.98 12.28
C MET A 91 -13.30 3.24 13.07
N ALA A 92 -13.85 4.26 12.42
CA ALA A 92 -14.31 5.48 13.08
C ALA A 92 -15.42 5.18 14.11
N ALA A 93 -16.45 4.42 13.69
CA ALA A 93 -17.54 4.03 14.59
C ALA A 93 -17.04 3.23 15.80
N THR A 94 -16.10 2.29 15.58
CA THR A 94 -15.53 1.48 16.66
C THR A 94 -14.63 2.31 17.57
N ALA A 95 -13.84 3.24 17.03
CA ALA A 95 -13.02 4.15 17.82
C ALA A 95 -13.89 4.99 18.78
N VAL A 96 -14.97 5.58 18.27
CA VAL A 96 -15.94 6.33 19.09
C VAL A 96 -16.56 5.43 20.18
N ALA A 97 -17.01 4.23 19.82
CA ALA A 97 -17.59 3.28 20.77
C ALA A 97 -16.61 2.82 21.87
N ARG A 98 -15.30 2.90 21.59
CA ARG A 98 -14.22 2.53 22.52
C ARG A 98 -13.58 3.76 23.19
N ASN A 99 -14.12 4.95 22.99
CA ASN A 99 -13.59 6.22 23.50
C ASN A 99 -12.12 6.47 23.10
N LEU A 100 -11.77 6.14 21.86
CA LEU A 100 -10.47 6.41 21.25
C LEU A 100 -10.58 7.66 20.36
N SER A 101 -9.60 8.56 20.44
CA SER A 101 -9.49 9.68 19.51
C SER A 101 -9.22 9.18 18.09
N GLU A 102 -9.83 9.81 17.10
CA GLU A 102 -9.76 9.41 15.69
C GLU A 102 -9.43 10.59 14.77
N PHE A 103 -8.84 10.26 13.62
CA PHE A 103 -8.69 11.18 12.52
C PHE A 103 -9.02 10.40 11.24
N VAL A 104 -10.31 10.35 10.93
CA VAL A 104 -10.86 9.63 9.78
C VAL A 104 -11.67 10.60 8.89
N PRO A 105 -10.99 11.28 7.95
CA PRO A 105 -11.63 12.12 6.94
C PRO A 105 -12.80 11.42 6.23
N CYS A 106 -13.82 12.20 5.82
CA CYS A 106 -15.20 11.79 5.45
C CYS A 106 -16.18 11.56 6.60
N PHE A 107 -15.70 11.11 7.76
CA PHE A 107 -16.58 10.70 8.88
C PHE A 107 -16.49 11.69 10.04
N THR A 108 -15.29 12.20 10.30
CA THR A 108 -15.06 13.30 11.25
C THR A 108 -15.09 14.67 10.57
N PHE A 109 -14.75 14.73 9.26
CA PHE A 109 -14.62 15.97 8.50
C PHE A 109 -15.34 15.90 7.14
N PRO A 110 -15.85 17.01 6.60
CA PRO A 110 -16.55 17.04 5.32
C PRO A 110 -15.63 16.72 4.12
N ASN A 111 -14.33 16.99 4.24
CA ASN A 111 -13.38 16.65 3.19
C ASN A 111 -12.90 15.20 3.32
N CYS A 112 -13.10 14.43 2.26
CA CYS A 112 -12.68 13.04 2.13
C CYS A 112 -11.25 12.84 1.62
N GLU A 113 -10.73 13.85 0.92
CA GLU A 113 -9.49 13.82 0.16
C GLU A 113 -8.42 14.60 0.94
N VAL A 114 -8.14 14.11 2.15
CA VAL A 114 -7.12 14.65 3.05
C VAL A 114 -5.88 13.77 3.00
N TYR A 115 -4.74 14.41 2.78
CA TYR A 115 -3.45 13.77 2.55
C TYR A 115 -2.41 14.11 3.61
N HIS A 116 -2.77 14.89 4.62
CA HIS A 116 -1.92 15.33 5.70
C HIS A 116 -2.62 15.15 7.04
N ILE A 117 -1.85 15.02 8.11
CA ILE A 117 -2.38 14.84 9.46
C ILE A 117 -2.29 16.17 10.19
N GLU A 118 -3.42 16.63 10.75
CA GLU A 118 -3.50 17.95 11.41
C GLU A 118 -3.50 17.85 12.93
N THR A 119 -4.07 16.78 13.47
CA THR A 119 -4.30 16.61 14.90
C THR A 119 -3.84 15.23 15.35
N PRO A 120 -3.27 15.11 16.56
CA PRO A 120 -3.10 13.83 17.22
C PRO A 120 -4.44 13.08 17.35
N ALA A 121 -4.36 11.77 17.20
CA ALA A 121 -5.43 10.80 17.35
C ALA A 121 -4.82 9.43 17.66
N ALA A 122 -5.60 8.53 18.24
CA ALA A 122 -5.23 7.15 18.44
C ALA A 122 -5.43 6.31 17.16
N VAL A 123 -6.44 6.65 16.34
CA VAL A 123 -6.80 5.94 15.11
C VAL A 123 -6.79 6.87 13.91
N TYR A 124 -5.89 6.65 12.96
CA TYR A 124 -5.82 7.38 11.70
C TYR A 124 -6.27 6.49 10.55
N ALA A 125 -7.12 7.00 9.66
CA ALA A 125 -7.50 6.24 8.48
C ALA A 125 -7.85 7.15 7.28
N ALA A 126 -6.90 7.32 6.36
CA ALA A 126 -7.10 8.11 5.15
C ALA A 126 -6.06 7.77 4.07
N HIS A 127 -6.03 8.56 3.01
CA HIS A 127 -5.10 8.47 1.89
C HIS A 127 -3.71 9.06 2.20
N PHE A 128 -3.24 8.92 3.45
CA PHE A 128 -1.95 9.48 3.86
C PHE A 128 -0.81 8.78 3.13
N PRO A 129 0.09 9.51 2.46
CA PRO A 129 1.35 8.94 2.03
C PRO A 129 2.23 8.65 3.25
N TRP A 130 3.03 7.61 3.13
CA TRP A 130 4.06 7.29 4.09
C TRP A 130 5.01 8.48 4.25
N GLY A 131 5.39 8.78 5.50
CA GLY A 131 6.13 9.98 5.84
C GLY A 131 5.27 11.04 6.54
N GLU A 132 3.95 11.06 6.32
CA GLU A 132 3.06 12.01 6.99
C GLU A 132 2.94 11.79 8.50
N GLN A 133 3.29 10.58 8.99
CA GLN A 133 3.44 10.32 10.43
C GLN A 133 4.52 11.20 11.08
N ARG A 134 5.31 11.97 10.31
CA ARG A 134 6.25 12.97 10.82
C ARG A 134 5.62 13.97 11.78
N ILE A 135 4.32 14.25 11.68
CA ILE A 135 3.64 15.13 12.63
C ILE A 135 3.74 14.59 14.06
N LEU A 136 3.66 13.26 14.22
CA LEU A 136 3.76 12.59 15.52
C LEU A 136 5.11 12.81 16.19
N ALA A 137 6.17 13.00 15.41
CA ALA A 137 7.48 13.30 15.95
C ALA A 137 7.52 14.65 16.67
N ARG A 138 6.65 15.61 16.31
CA ARG A 138 6.50 16.89 17.01
C ARG A 138 5.85 16.76 18.39
N HIS A 139 5.17 15.64 18.63
CA HIS A 139 4.59 15.28 19.92
C HIS A 139 5.53 14.40 20.76
N SER A 140 6.79 14.26 20.35
CA SER A 140 7.78 13.54 21.16
C SER A 140 8.02 14.27 22.47
N ARG A 141 8.11 13.53 23.57
CA ARG A 141 8.28 14.08 24.92
C ARG A 141 9.31 13.29 25.72
N PHE A 142 9.98 13.98 26.63
CA PHE A 142 10.92 13.34 27.55
C PHE A 142 10.19 13.02 28.86
N VAL A 143 10.03 11.73 29.16
CA VAL A 143 9.29 11.23 30.34
C VAL A 143 10.12 10.14 31.01
N GLU A 144 10.34 10.26 32.32
CA GLU A 144 11.09 9.29 33.14
C GLU A 144 12.50 8.97 32.59
N GLY A 145 13.21 10.01 32.12
CA GLY A 145 14.57 9.84 31.62
C GLY A 145 14.66 9.23 30.22
N ARG A 146 13.54 9.08 29.49
CA ARG A 146 13.51 8.52 28.13
C ARG A 146 12.74 9.42 27.17
N TRP A 147 13.22 9.50 25.92
CA TRP A 147 12.47 10.11 24.83
C TRP A 147 11.38 9.16 24.35
N HIS A 148 10.13 9.59 24.43
CA HIS A 148 8.97 8.89 23.88
C HIS A 148 8.62 9.55 22.57
N ASN A 149 8.64 8.78 21.49
CA ASN A 149 8.27 9.24 20.16
C ASN A 149 7.11 8.38 19.65
N PRO A 150 5.87 8.90 19.63
CA PRO A 150 4.70 8.14 19.20
C PRO A 150 4.85 7.54 17.79
N ARG A 151 5.62 8.19 16.90
CA ARG A 151 5.92 7.67 15.56
C ARG A 151 6.61 6.31 15.60
N LEU A 152 7.50 6.07 16.56
CA LEU A 152 8.25 4.81 16.68
C LEU A 152 7.40 3.67 17.26
N ARG A 153 6.26 4.01 17.86
CA ARG A 153 5.29 3.07 18.43
C ARG A 153 4.04 2.95 17.57
N ALA A 154 3.99 3.66 16.44
CA ALA A 154 2.89 3.61 15.51
C ALA A 154 2.84 2.23 14.86
N SER A 155 1.67 1.62 14.90
CA SER A 155 1.36 0.40 14.16
C SER A 155 0.59 0.76 12.88
N CYS A 156 0.64 -0.09 11.86
CA CYS A 156 -0.08 0.15 10.63
C CYS A 156 -0.78 -1.06 10.05
N LEU A 157 -1.82 -0.78 9.28
CA LEU A 157 -2.47 -1.72 8.38
C LEU A 157 -2.69 -1.04 7.02
N THR A 158 -2.85 -1.85 5.99
CA THR A 158 -3.21 -1.38 4.64
C THR A 158 -4.05 -2.44 3.96
N MET A 159 -4.84 -2.05 2.97
CA MET A 159 -5.72 -2.96 2.25
C MET A 159 -5.40 -2.89 0.76
N PHE A 160 -5.03 -4.03 0.21
CA PHE A 160 -4.79 -4.28 -1.19
C PHE A 160 -6.06 -4.78 -1.87
N ARG A 161 -6.06 -4.65 -3.19
CA ARG A 161 -7.06 -5.19 -4.11
C ARG A 161 -6.32 -5.64 -5.37
N GLU A 162 -6.86 -6.61 -6.08
CA GLU A 162 -6.29 -7.02 -7.37
C GLU A 162 -6.10 -5.78 -8.27
N PRO A 163 -4.87 -5.54 -8.80
CA PRO A 163 -4.53 -4.29 -9.45
C PRO A 163 -5.42 -3.91 -10.64
N MET A 164 -5.79 -4.85 -11.52
CA MET A 164 -6.66 -4.54 -12.66
C MET A 164 -8.05 -4.12 -12.19
N ALA A 165 -8.63 -4.86 -11.24
CA ALA A 165 -9.93 -4.54 -10.64
C ALA A 165 -9.91 -3.19 -9.90
N ARG A 166 -8.77 -2.82 -9.28
CA ARG A 166 -8.55 -1.51 -8.66
C ARG A 166 -8.49 -0.40 -9.71
N LEU A 167 -7.71 -0.57 -10.78
CA LEU A 167 -7.58 0.39 -11.88
C LEU A 167 -8.90 0.59 -12.61
N GLU A 168 -9.62 -0.49 -12.92
CA GLU A 168 -10.96 -0.44 -13.49
C GLU A 168 -11.91 0.34 -12.59
N SER A 169 -11.95 0.00 -11.30
CA SER A 169 -12.79 0.71 -10.33
C SER A 169 -12.40 2.18 -10.18
N CYS A 170 -11.12 2.51 -10.35
CA CYS A 170 -10.64 3.89 -10.35
C CYS A 170 -11.11 4.63 -11.59
N TYR A 171 -11.07 3.98 -12.75
CA TYR A 171 -11.53 4.56 -14.01
C TYR A 171 -13.00 4.97 -13.96
N TYR A 172 -13.88 4.02 -13.63
CA TYR A 172 -15.32 4.28 -13.61
C TYR A 172 -15.70 5.34 -12.57
N TYR A 173 -14.99 5.40 -11.46
CA TYR A 173 -15.23 6.45 -10.49
C TYR A 173 -14.73 7.81 -10.97
N ARG A 174 -13.48 7.92 -11.43
CA ARG A 174 -12.83 9.22 -11.67
C ARG A 174 -13.11 9.83 -13.02
N PHE A 175 -13.11 9.00 -14.05
CA PHE A 175 -13.29 9.49 -15.40
C PHE A 175 -14.77 9.51 -15.77
N ILE A 176 -15.59 8.63 -15.20
CA ILE A 176 -17.02 8.54 -15.55
C ILE A 176 -17.89 9.24 -14.51
N GLN A 177 -17.89 8.75 -13.27
CA GLN A 177 -18.78 9.28 -12.23
C GLN A 177 -18.43 10.72 -11.82
N GLU A 178 -17.17 11.02 -11.48
CA GLU A 178 -16.77 12.37 -11.02
C GLU A 178 -16.94 13.44 -12.11
N ARG A 179 -16.86 13.05 -13.39
CA ARG A 179 -16.93 13.98 -14.53
C ARG A 179 -18.28 13.95 -15.25
N ASN A 180 -19.23 13.14 -14.78
CA ASN A 180 -20.53 12.93 -15.42
C ASN A 180 -20.44 12.61 -16.92
N LEU A 181 -19.51 11.72 -17.31
CA LEU A 181 -19.23 11.40 -18.71
C LEU A 181 -20.10 10.28 -19.30
N SER A 182 -20.85 9.53 -18.48
CA SER A 182 -21.63 8.38 -18.95
C SER A 182 -22.62 8.75 -20.06
N ASP A 183 -23.29 9.89 -19.89
CA ASP A 183 -24.39 10.31 -20.76
C ASP A 183 -23.91 11.25 -21.88
N SER A 184 -22.80 11.96 -21.64
CA SER A 184 -22.30 12.99 -22.55
C SER A 184 -21.33 12.46 -23.60
N ASN A 185 -20.66 11.33 -23.35
CA ASN A 185 -19.76 10.73 -24.32
C ASN A 185 -19.65 9.19 -24.18
N PRO A 186 -20.46 8.42 -24.95
CA PRO A 186 -20.45 6.96 -24.91
C PRO A 186 -19.10 6.31 -25.22
N HIS A 187 -18.20 7.00 -25.94
CA HIS A 187 -16.85 6.52 -26.20
C HIS A 187 -16.07 6.29 -24.90
N TYR A 188 -16.20 7.19 -23.93
CA TYR A 188 -15.57 7.03 -22.62
C TYR A 188 -16.43 6.21 -21.66
N GLY A 189 -17.69 5.89 -21.97
CA GLY A 189 -18.56 5.13 -21.06
C GLY A 189 -18.01 3.75 -20.68
N CYS A 190 -17.21 3.13 -21.55
CA CYS A 190 -16.62 1.81 -21.34
C CYS A 190 -15.11 1.80 -21.60
N LEU A 191 -14.33 1.14 -20.73
CA LEU A 191 -12.89 0.92 -20.95
C LEU A 191 -12.56 0.20 -22.26
N SER A 192 -13.45 -0.69 -22.71
CA SER A 192 -13.26 -1.47 -23.94
C SER A 192 -13.37 -0.65 -25.22
N ASN A 193 -14.01 0.53 -25.16
CA ASN A 193 -14.17 1.42 -26.30
C ASN A 193 -12.89 2.21 -26.58
N LEU A 194 -12.04 2.41 -25.57
CA LEU A 194 -10.80 3.17 -25.70
C LEU A 194 -9.76 2.39 -26.52
N SER A 195 -9.04 3.09 -27.39
CA SER A 195 -7.82 2.57 -28.00
C SER A 195 -6.75 2.30 -26.93
N THR A 196 -5.72 1.51 -27.26
CA THR A 196 -4.62 1.24 -26.32
C THR A 196 -3.86 2.52 -25.98
N GLU A 197 -3.72 3.42 -26.95
CA GLU A 197 -3.08 4.72 -26.77
C GLU A 197 -3.91 5.64 -25.86
N GLU A 198 -5.23 5.71 -26.07
CA GLU A 198 -6.13 6.49 -25.22
C GLU A 198 -6.11 5.98 -23.77
N LEU A 199 -6.14 4.66 -23.58
CA LEU A 199 -6.06 4.05 -22.26
C LEU A 199 -4.75 4.42 -21.57
N ARG A 200 -3.60 4.25 -22.25
CA ARG A 200 -2.30 4.65 -21.70
C ARG A 200 -2.26 6.14 -21.36
N HIS A 201 -2.70 7.00 -22.28
CA HIS A 201 -2.74 8.44 -22.05
C HIS A 201 -3.62 8.81 -20.85
N MET A 202 -4.82 8.25 -20.76
CA MET A 202 -5.73 8.50 -19.64
C MET A 202 -5.16 8.06 -18.30
N PHE A 203 -4.51 6.90 -18.21
CA PHE A 203 -3.94 6.43 -16.94
C PHE A 203 -2.64 7.17 -16.56
N LEU A 204 -1.79 7.51 -17.53
CA LEU A 204 -0.52 8.19 -17.30
C LEU A 204 -0.70 9.69 -17.04
N ALA A 205 -1.57 10.37 -17.79
CA ALA A 205 -1.76 11.82 -17.73
C ALA A 205 -3.06 12.24 -17.01
N GLY A 206 -4.05 11.36 -16.92
CA GLY A 206 -5.33 11.69 -16.30
C GLY A 206 -5.20 11.96 -14.81
N ARG A 207 -5.79 13.07 -14.36
CA ARG A 207 -5.83 13.49 -12.96
C ARG A 207 -7.27 13.80 -12.55
N THR A 208 -7.57 13.63 -11.25
CA THR A 208 -8.78 14.18 -10.64
C THR A 208 -8.67 15.70 -10.45
N GLN A 209 -9.76 16.31 -9.99
CA GLN A 209 -9.75 17.69 -9.46
C GLN A 209 -8.75 17.89 -8.30
N TYR A 210 -8.30 16.82 -7.66
CA TYR A 210 -7.29 16.83 -6.59
C TYR A 210 -5.87 16.54 -7.11
N GLY A 211 -5.66 16.53 -8.43
CA GLY A 211 -4.34 16.39 -9.04
C GLY A 211 -3.73 14.99 -8.97
N ARG A 212 -4.52 13.93 -8.74
CA ARG A 212 -4.00 12.56 -8.56
C ARG A 212 -4.47 11.60 -9.65
N GLY A 213 -3.57 10.74 -10.13
CA GLY A 213 -3.87 9.68 -11.11
C GLY A 213 -4.37 8.38 -10.48
N CYS A 214 -4.71 7.40 -11.33
CA CYS A 214 -5.15 6.07 -10.91
C CYS A 214 -4.00 5.07 -10.71
N LEU A 215 -2.85 5.30 -11.35
CA LEU A 215 -1.71 4.40 -11.31
C LEU A 215 -0.92 4.49 -10.00
N ASN A 216 -0.22 3.40 -9.71
CA ASN A 216 0.79 3.22 -8.68
C ASN A 216 0.35 3.69 -7.29
N GLU A 217 -0.89 3.37 -6.93
CA GLU A 217 -1.48 3.75 -5.65
C GLU A 217 -0.74 3.16 -4.43
N PRO A 218 -0.35 1.87 -4.42
CA PRO A 218 0.46 1.33 -3.32
C PRO A 218 1.78 2.08 -3.17
N PHE A 219 2.46 2.44 -4.26
CA PHE A 219 3.70 3.22 -4.20
C PHE A 219 3.44 4.64 -3.67
N ARG A 220 2.37 5.29 -4.12
CA ARG A 220 1.97 6.62 -3.61
C ARG A 220 1.76 6.60 -2.09
N VAL A 221 0.97 5.64 -1.62
CA VAL A 221 0.53 5.56 -0.22
C VAL A 221 1.62 4.99 0.68
N LEU A 222 2.25 3.88 0.31
CA LEU A 222 3.22 3.18 1.17
C LEU A 222 4.66 3.55 0.85
N GLY A 223 5.00 3.83 -0.41
CA GLY A 223 6.33 4.31 -0.79
C GLY A 223 6.55 5.80 -0.49
N GLY A 224 5.48 6.58 -0.28
CA GLY A 224 5.55 8.01 -0.01
C GLY A 224 5.82 8.86 -1.26
N PHE A 225 5.64 8.29 -2.44
CA PHE A 225 5.80 9.00 -3.71
C PHE A 225 4.64 9.97 -3.93
N SER A 226 4.95 11.23 -4.21
CA SER A 226 3.94 12.27 -4.41
C SER A 226 3.95 12.90 -5.79
N ASP A 227 5.02 12.74 -6.56
CA ASP A 227 5.09 13.21 -7.94
C ASP A 227 4.38 12.21 -8.87
N GLU A 228 3.43 12.70 -9.66
CA GLU A 228 2.62 11.85 -10.54
C GLU A 228 3.34 11.47 -11.84
N LEU A 229 4.37 12.23 -12.26
CA LEU A 229 5.23 11.85 -13.39
C LEU A 229 6.14 10.70 -12.99
N ASP A 230 6.75 10.78 -11.80
CA ASP A 230 7.54 9.67 -11.24
C ASP A 230 6.69 8.40 -11.13
N LEU A 231 5.48 8.52 -10.58
CA LEU A 231 4.55 7.40 -10.51
C LEU A 231 4.17 6.88 -11.90
N ALA A 232 3.97 7.73 -12.91
CA ALA A 232 3.68 7.28 -14.27
C ALA A 232 4.84 6.49 -14.90
N VAL A 233 6.10 6.88 -14.62
CA VAL A 233 7.31 6.18 -15.10
C VAL A 233 7.36 4.74 -14.62
N LEU A 234 6.87 4.43 -13.42
CA LEU A 234 6.82 3.06 -12.88
C LEU A 234 5.97 2.10 -13.75
N SER A 235 5.03 2.62 -14.55
CA SER A 235 4.17 1.84 -15.45
C SER A 235 4.65 1.85 -16.90
N ALA A 236 5.66 2.64 -17.25
CA ALA A 236 6.10 2.86 -18.63
C ALA A 236 7.31 2.00 -19.04
N THR A 237 7.98 1.34 -18.09
CA THR A 237 9.28 0.70 -18.35
C THR A 237 9.18 -0.78 -18.67
N THR A 238 9.99 -1.22 -19.64
CA THR A 238 10.23 -2.64 -19.92
C THR A 238 11.06 -3.30 -18.81
N GLU A 239 10.95 -4.63 -18.73
CA GLU A 239 11.39 -5.50 -17.63
C GLU A 239 12.89 -5.52 -17.30
N HIS A 240 13.75 -4.92 -18.13
CA HIS A 240 15.19 -5.16 -18.08
C HIS A 240 16.03 -4.01 -17.56
N ASP A 241 15.47 -2.81 -17.38
CA ASP A 241 16.25 -1.65 -16.89
C ASP A 241 15.37 -0.66 -16.14
N ASN A 242 14.82 -1.06 -14.98
CA ASN A 242 14.18 -0.06 -14.13
C ASN A 242 14.69 -0.05 -12.69
N THR A 243 15.89 0.51 -12.54
CA THR A 243 16.45 0.97 -11.27
C THR A 243 15.45 1.78 -10.43
N PHE A 244 14.60 2.59 -11.07
CA PHE A 244 13.58 3.38 -10.38
C PHE A 244 12.46 2.51 -9.80
N LEU A 245 11.96 1.52 -10.56
CA LEU A 245 10.99 0.53 -10.04
C LEU A 245 11.59 -0.30 -8.91
N SER A 246 12.83 -0.77 -9.02
CA SER A 246 13.50 -1.48 -7.92
C SER A 246 13.60 -0.62 -6.66
N ALA A 247 13.97 0.66 -6.79
CA ALA A 247 14.01 1.57 -5.65
C ALA A 247 12.61 1.81 -5.05
N ALA A 248 11.59 1.98 -5.89
CA ALA A 248 10.21 2.16 -5.44
C ALA A 248 9.66 0.91 -4.74
N LEU A 249 9.94 -0.28 -5.27
CA LEU A 249 9.61 -1.56 -4.65
C LEU A 249 10.33 -1.70 -3.31
N ALA A 250 11.62 -1.43 -3.25
CA ALA A 250 12.40 -1.59 -2.02
C ALA A 250 11.87 -0.71 -0.88
N MET A 251 11.58 0.57 -1.16
CA MET A 251 10.99 1.47 -0.16
C MET A 251 9.58 1.01 0.24
N THR A 252 8.73 0.70 -0.74
CA THR A 252 7.33 0.31 -0.49
C THR A 252 7.25 -0.99 0.31
N LEU A 253 8.03 -2.00 -0.04
CA LEU A 253 8.09 -3.28 0.65
C LEU A 253 8.70 -3.15 2.06
N SER A 254 9.72 -2.31 2.24
CA SER A 254 10.30 -2.03 3.57
C SER A 254 9.25 -1.40 4.50
N HIS A 255 8.47 -0.45 4.01
CA HIS A 255 7.37 0.12 4.80
C HIS A 255 6.25 -0.89 5.04
N LEU A 256 5.85 -1.65 4.01
CA LEU A 256 4.83 -2.69 4.11
C LEU A 256 5.20 -3.77 5.13
N ALA A 257 6.49 -4.10 5.30
CA ALA A 257 6.96 -5.08 6.28
C ALA A 257 6.56 -4.74 7.72
N THR A 258 6.33 -3.45 8.00
CA THR A 258 5.91 -2.94 9.32
C THR A 258 4.39 -2.87 9.50
N CYS A 259 3.62 -3.20 8.45
CA CYS A 259 2.17 -3.15 8.47
C CYS A 259 1.54 -4.55 8.40
N VAL A 260 0.29 -4.65 8.85
CA VAL A 260 -0.58 -5.80 8.59
C VAL A 260 -1.25 -5.61 7.22
N PRO A 261 -0.89 -6.36 6.17
CA PRO A 261 -1.60 -6.33 4.90
C PRO A 261 -2.95 -7.01 5.01
N LEU A 262 -3.96 -6.41 4.40
CA LEU A 262 -5.28 -6.98 4.14
C LEU A 262 -5.49 -7.07 2.63
N VAL A 263 -6.33 -7.99 2.18
CA VAL A 263 -6.67 -8.15 0.76
C VAL A 263 -8.19 -8.21 0.62
N LEU A 264 -8.76 -7.32 -0.20
CA LEU A 264 -10.20 -7.16 -0.35
C LEU A 264 -10.88 -8.47 -0.79
N GLU A 265 -10.24 -9.22 -1.68
CA GLU A 265 -10.71 -10.50 -2.22
C GLU A 265 -10.56 -11.68 -1.24
N ARG A 266 -9.89 -11.47 -0.09
CA ARG A 266 -9.59 -12.47 0.93
C ARG A 266 -10.22 -12.05 2.26
N PRO A 267 -11.52 -12.33 2.49
CA PRO A 267 -12.21 -11.90 3.71
C PRO A 267 -11.59 -12.49 4.99
N ASP A 268 -10.92 -13.64 4.90
CA ASP A 268 -10.13 -14.25 5.96
C ASP A 268 -8.96 -13.37 6.42
N SER A 269 -8.40 -12.52 5.54
CA SER A 269 -7.33 -11.58 5.91
C SER A 269 -7.74 -10.61 7.02
N LEU A 270 -9.04 -10.33 7.20
CA LEU A 270 -9.55 -9.49 8.30
C LEU A 270 -9.26 -10.09 9.70
N GLN A 271 -9.10 -11.41 9.80
CA GLN A 271 -8.70 -12.07 11.05
C GLN A 271 -7.32 -11.59 11.53
N LEU A 272 -6.43 -11.23 10.61
CA LEU A 272 -5.13 -10.62 10.96
C LEU A 272 -5.33 -9.28 11.68
N ALA A 273 -6.18 -8.41 11.15
CA ALA A 273 -6.44 -7.12 11.80
C ALA A 273 -7.10 -7.30 13.17
N GLN A 274 -8.02 -8.25 13.32
CA GLN A 274 -8.62 -8.58 14.62
C GLN A 274 -7.56 -9.07 15.63
N HIS A 275 -6.62 -9.90 15.19
CA HIS A 275 -5.57 -10.44 16.04
C HIS A 275 -4.54 -9.36 16.46
N TRP A 276 -4.10 -8.53 15.50
CA TRP A 276 -3.09 -7.49 15.75
C TRP A 276 -3.63 -6.25 16.45
N PHE A 277 -4.92 -5.95 16.30
CA PHE A 277 -5.60 -4.74 16.79
C PHE A 277 -6.93 -5.06 17.49
N PRO A 278 -6.92 -5.84 18.59
CA PRO A 278 -8.13 -6.39 19.20
C PRO A 278 -9.14 -5.35 19.71
N GLN A 279 -8.71 -4.14 20.02
CA GLN A 279 -9.57 -3.03 20.45
C GLN A 279 -10.50 -2.55 19.34
N LEU A 280 -10.11 -2.76 18.09
CA LEU A 280 -10.91 -2.45 16.90
C LEU A 280 -11.46 -3.71 16.21
N ALA A 281 -11.50 -4.86 16.90
CA ALA A 281 -11.95 -6.13 16.29
C ALA A 281 -13.33 -6.02 15.62
N ASP A 282 -14.25 -5.23 16.19
CA ASP A 282 -15.58 -4.98 15.63
C ASP A 282 -15.54 -4.28 14.26
N ALA A 283 -14.54 -3.43 14.01
CA ALA A 283 -14.34 -2.75 12.72
C ALA A 283 -13.91 -3.71 11.60
N PHE A 284 -13.32 -4.84 11.96
CA PHE A 284 -12.76 -5.83 11.04
C PHE A 284 -13.66 -7.06 10.88
N LYS A 285 -14.94 -6.97 11.23
CA LYS A 285 -15.91 -7.99 10.84
C LYS A 285 -16.20 -7.89 9.34
N PRO A 286 -16.49 -9.00 8.63
CA PRO A 286 -16.85 -8.94 7.22
C PRO A 286 -17.98 -7.94 6.98
N LEU A 287 -17.70 -6.92 6.16
CA LEU A 287 -18.69 -5.91 5.82
C LEU A 287 -19.55 -6.44 4.67
N VAL A 288 -20.80 -6.78 4.97
CA VAL A 288 -21.78 -7.17 3.95
C VAL A 288 -22.23 -5.91 3.21
N ARG A 289 -21.48 -5.50 2.19
CA ARG A 289 -21.94 -4.50 1.23
C ARG A 289 -21.73 -5.01 -0.18
N ASN A 290 -22.85 -5.16 -0.91
CA ASN A 290 -22.82 -5.27 -2.36
C ASN A 290 -22.38 -3.91 -2.91
N ASN A 291 -21.07 -3.76 -3.16
CA ASN A 291 -20.53 -2.58 -3.81
C ASN A 291 -20.80 -2.64 -5.32
N THR A 292 -22.07 -2.54 -5.71
CA THR A 292 -22.43 -2.11 -7.07
C THR A 292 -22.11 -0.62 -7.13
N GLY A 293 -20.98 -0.27 -7.75
CA GLY A 293 -20.66 1.15 -7.97
C GLY A 293 -21.81 1.86 -8.69
N ALA A 294 -21.89 3.18 -8.57
CA ALA A 294 -22.96 3.95 -9.21
C ALA A 294 -22.92 3.90 -10.75
N ALA A 295 -21.72 3.70 -11.32
CA ALA A 295 -21.54 3.53 -12.76
C ALA A 295 -21.65 2.04 -13.15
N GLU A 296 -22.42 1.78 -14.20
CA GLU A 296 -22.45 0.48 -14.87
C GLU A 296 -21.06 0.14 -15.41
N ARG A 297 -20.64 -1.12 -15.23
CA ARG A 297 -19.33 -1.59 -15.70
C ARG A 297 -19.51 -2.46 -16.92
N CYS A 298 -18.80 -2.12 -17.99
CA CYS A 298 -18.80 -2.89 -19.23
C CYS A 298 -17.79 -4.04 -19.16
N PRO A 299 -18.05 -5.19 -19.79
CA PRO A 299 -17.07 -6.26 -19.94
C PRO A 299 -15.77 -5.76 -20.58
N MET A 300 -14.64 -6.17 -20.00
CA MET A 300 -13.32 -5.75 -20.45
C MET A 300 -12.82 -6.64 -21.59
N SER A 301 -12.49 -6.04 -22.75
CA SER A 301 -11.89 -6.76 -23.88
C SER A 301 -10.50 -7.30 -23.53
N GLU A 302 -10.03 -8.35 -24.22
CA GLU A 302 -8.67 -8.88 -24.01
C GLU A 302 -7.59 -7.83 -24.28
N ARG A 303 -7.78 -6.99 -25.31
CA ARG A 303 -6.89 -5.86 -25.63
C ARG A 303 -6.77 -4.88 -24.46
N THR A 304 -7.92 -4.48 -23.90
CA THR A 304 -7.98 -3.59 -22.74
C THR A 304 -7.33 -4.22 -21.52
N ARG A 305 -7.58 -5.52 -21.28
CA ARG A 305 -6.99 -6.28 -20.17
C ARG A 305 -5.47 -6.33 -20.30
N ALA A 306 -4.94 -6.63 -21.48
CA ALA A 306 -3.51 -6.68 -21.73
C ALA A 306 -2.84 -5.31 -21.50
N ALA A 307 -3.47 -4.23 -21.99
CA ALA A 307 -2.97 -2.87 -21.79
C ALA A 307 -2.97 -2.45 -20.31
N LEU A 308 -4.01 -2.81 -19.55
CA LEU A 308 -4.07 -2.55 -18.11
C LEU A 308 -3.07 -3.41 -17.32
N ALA A 309 -2.91 -4.68 -17.68
CA ALA A 309 -1.93 -5.55 -17.04
C ALA A 309 -0.50 -5.04 -17.19
N GLU A 310 -0.16 -4.47 -18.37
CA GLU A 310 1.12 -3.79 -18.58
C GLU A 310 1.29 -2.60 -17.64
N LEU A 311 0.30 -1.72 -17.56
CA LEU A 311 0.33 -0.54 -16.67
C LEU A 311 0.36 -0.92 -15.18
N ALA A 312 -0.26 -2.04 -14.81
CA ALA A 312 -0.39 -2.52 -13.44
C ALA A 312 0.82 -3.35 -12.95
N ARG A 313 1.81 -3.61 -13.79
CA ARG A 313 2.89 -4.57 -13.50
C ARG A 313 3.57 -4.35 -12.15
N GLY A 314 3.93 -3.09 -11.83
CA GLY A 314 4.54 -2.75 -10.54
C GLY A 314 3.61 -3.03 -9.35
N GLU A 315 2.32 -2.71 -9.49
CA GLU A 315 1.31 -3.02 -8.45
C GLU A 315 1.07 -4.51 -8.30
N GLN A 316 1.14 -5.28 -9.40
CA GLN A 316 1.00 -6.73 -9.37
C GLN A 316 2.08 -7.38 -8.51
N ILE A 317 3.33 -6.96 -8.65
CA ILE A 317 4.44 -7.45 -7.82
C ILE A 317 4.15 -7.21 -6.32
N LEU A 318 3.67 -6.02 -5.96
CA LEU A 318 3.33 -5.69 -4.57
C LEU A 318 2.12 -6.47 -4.07
N TYR A 319 1.09 -6.65 -4.91
CA TYR A 319 -0.10 -7.42 -4.58
C TYR A 319 0.23 -8.89 -4.30
N ASP A 320 1.03 -9.52 -5.18
CA ASP A 320 1.45 -10.91 -5.02
C ASP A 320 2.32 -11.10 -3.76
N ALA A 321 3.21 -10.14 -3.48
CA ALA A 321 3.98 -10.13 -2.24
C ALA A 321 3.08 -10.01 -1.01
N ALA A 322 2.10 -9.09 -1.03
CA ALA A 322 1.14 -8.90 0.05
C ALA A 322 0.30 -10.16 0.30
N LEU A 323 -0.18 -10.84 -0.75
CA LEU A 323 -0.89 -12.11 -0.64
C LEU A 323 -0.05 -13.18 0.06
N ARG A 324 1.19 -13.38 -0.39
CA ARG A 324 2.12 -14.35 0.23
C ARG A 324 2.38 -14.01 1.71
N ARG A 325 2.46 -12.72 2.04
CA ARG A 325 2.62 -12.26 3.43
C ARG A 325 1.36 -12.50 4.26
N VAL A 326 0.18 -12.27 3.71
CA VAL A 326 -1.11 -12.59 4.36
C VAL A 326 -1.17 -14.08 4.69
N ASP A 327 -0.87 -14.96 3.73
CA ASP A 327 -0.89 -16.41 3.95
C ASP A 327 0.10 -16.82 5.06
N ALA A 328 1.32 -16.27 5.04
CA ALA A 328 2.31 -16.51 6.09
C ALA A 328 1.83 -16.03 7.47
N MET A 329 1.20 -14.85 7.55
CA MET A 329 0.67 -14.33 8.81
C MET A 329 -0.52 -15.14 9.31
N LEU A 330 -1.44 -15.55 8.42
CA LEU A 330 -2.60 -16.37 8.79
C LEU A 330 -2.17 -17.70 9.39
N ALA A 331 -1.11 -18.31 8.85
CA ALA A 331 -0.54 -19.55 9.38
C ALA A 331 0.05 -19.42 10.81
N THR A 332 0.26 -18.19 11.30
CA THR A 332 0.73 -17.94 12.68
C THR A 332 -0.40 -17.68 13.68
N LEU A 333 -1.64 -17.55 13.21
CA LEU A 333 -2.78 -17.38 14.10
C LEU A 333 -3.02 -18.67 14.92
N PRO A 334 -3.45 -18.56 16.18
CA PRO A 334 -3.90 -19.72 16.94
C PRO A 334 -5.09 -20.36 16.23
N ALA A 335 -5.08 -21.70 16.17
CA ALA A 335 -6.19 -22.50 15.66
C ALA A 335 -7.44 -22.39 16.57
#